data_AF-A0A2S2NUD0-F1
#
_entry.id   AF-A0A2S2NUD0-F1
#
_cell.length_a   1.000
_cell.length_b   1.000
_cell.length_c   1.000
_cell.angle_alpha   90.00
_cell.angle_beta   90.00
_cell.angle_gamma   90.00
#
_symmetry.space_group_name_H-M   'P 1'
#
loop_
_entity.id
_entity.type
_entity.pdbx_description
1 polymer ?
#
loop_
_entity_poly.entity_id
_entity_poly.type
_entity_poly.pdbx_seq_one_letter_code
_entity_poly.pdbx_strand_id
1 'polypeptide(L)'
;QGMESDEVVMCLNSEYRQKLSKVHNFVEITVPAMREIDFKTHFRLTRTSVEVIFSMIGHMFHTDNMKISMEKQVLVTLWYMANSETHRQIASRFDVSNSTSYKIV
;
A
#
# COMPACT_ATOMS: atom_id res chain seq x y z
N GLN A 1 35.96 -7.12 15.02
CA GLN A 1 35.78 -6.09 13.99
C GLN A 1 34.56 -6.34 13.07
N GLY A 2 33.60 -7.20 13.44
CA GLY A 2 32.43 -7.51 12.59
C GLY A 2 31.17 -6.65 12.83
N MET A 3 31.09 -5.91 13.94
CA MET A 3 29.91 -5.09 14.28
C MET A 3 29.82 -3.77 13.49
N GLU A 4 30.98 -3.19 13.15
CA GLU A 4 31.08 -1.91 12.45
C GLU A 4 30.65 -2.04 10.97
N SER A 5 30.85 -3.23 10.38
CA SER A 5 30.43 -3.50 8.99
C SER A 5 28.90 -3.61 8.84
N ASP A 6 28.21 -4.18 9.84
CA ASP A 6 26.75 -4.34 9.79
C ASP A 6 26.02 -2.99 9.98
N GLU A 7 26.53 -2.12 10.86
CA GLU A 7 26.00 -0.76 11.03
C GLU A 7 26.22 0.09 9.76
N VAL A 8 27.38 -0.03 9.12
CA VAL A 8 27.68 0.68 7.86
C VAL A 8 26.80 0.16 6.73
N VAL A 9 26.56 -1.15 6.62
CA VAL A 9 25.64 -1.73 5.62
C VAL A 9 24.20 -1.28 5.86
N MET A 10 23.76 -1.15 7.12
CA MET A 10 22.42 -0.65 7.45
C MET A 10 22.27 0.84 7.09
N CYS A 11 23.26 1.67 7.41
CA CYS A 11 23.28 3.09 7.06
C CYS A 11 23.28 3.30 5.54
N LEU A 12 24.10 2.57 4.79
CA LEU A 12 24.14 2.62 3.32
C LEU A 12 22.81 2.19 2.70
N ASN A 13 22.14 1.17 3.26
CA ASN A 13 20.81 0.77 2.81
C ASN A 13 19.74 1.82 3.10
N SER A 14 19.88 2.61 4.18
CA SER A 14 18.96 3.70 4.52
C SER A 14 19.10 4.88 3.56
N GLU A 15 20.33 5.21 3.16
CA GLU A 15 20.67 6.28 2.21
C GLU A 15 20.33 5.90 0.77
N TYR A 16 20.48 4.61 0.41
CA TYR A 16 20.08 4.06 -0.89
C TYR A 16 18.58 3.74 -1.00
N ARG A 17 17.76 3.96 0.04
CA ARG A 17 16.31 3.99 -0.14
C ARG A 17 16.01 5.17 -1.06
N GLN A 18 16.06 4.92 -2.38
CA GLN A 18 15.64 5.85 -3.41
C GLN A 18 14.39 6.53 -2.88
N LYS A 19 14.46 7.85 -2.72
CA LYS A 19 13.36 8.66 -2.22
C LYS A 19 12.24 8.54 -3.25
N LEU A 20 11.45 7.48 -3.13
CA LEU A 20 10.36 7.18 -4.06
C LEU A 20 9.47 8.40 -4.03
N SER A 21 9.21 8.99 -5.20
CA SER A 21 8.21 10.03 -5.33
C SER A 21 6.85 9.39 -5.06
N LYS A 22 6.41 9.46 -3.82
CA LYS A 22 5.15 8.86 -3.40
C LYS A 22 3.99 9.75 -3.83
N VAL A 23 2.89 9.13 -4.24
CA VAL A 23 1.65 9.84 -4.53
C VAL A 23 0.96 10.09 -3.20
N HIS A 24 1.15 11.28 -2.65
CA HIS A 24 0.52 11.67 -1.41
C HIS A 24 -1.00 11.69 -1.56
N ASN A 25 -1.69 11.20 -0.53
CA ASN A 25 -3.15 11.22 -0.42
C ASN A 25 -3.91 10.52 -1.56
N PHE A 26 -3.32 9.47 -2.18
CA PHE A 26 -3.99 8.74 -3.26
C PHE A 26 -5.35 8.16 -2.85
N VAL A 27 -5.45 7.57 -1.65
CA VAL A 27 -6.70 6.98 -1.15
C VAL A 27 -7.69 8.05 -0.73
N GLU A 28 -7.21 9.16 -0.20
CA GLU A 28 -8.02 10.20 0.42
C GLU A 28 -8.55 11.21 -0.62
N ILE A 29 -7.82 11.41 -1.73
CA ILE A 29 -8.14 12.38 -2.77
C ILE A 29 -8.45 11.68 -4.10
N THR A 30 -7.54 10.84 -4.59
CA THR A 30 -7.67 10.28 -5.94
C THR A 30 -8.77 9.23 -6.02
N VAL A 31 -8.79 8.26 -5.11
CA VAL A 31 -9.77 7.16 -5.14
C VAL A 31 -11.23 7.66 -5.07
N PRO A 32 -11.61 8.63 -4.21
CA PRO A 32 -12.96 9.18 -4.18
C PRO A 32 -13.31 10.00 -5.43
N ALA A 33 -12.33 10.70 -6.01
CA ALA A 33 -12.53 11.54 -7.18
C ALA A 33 -12.61 10.75 -8.52
N MET A 34 -12.21 9.47 -8.54
CA MET A 34 -12.32 8.63 -9.74
C MET A 34 -13.78 8.48 -10.19
N ARG A 35 -14.02 8.52 -11.49
CA ARG A 35 -15.33 8.10 -12.04
C ARG A 35 -15.48 6.59 -11.86
N GLU A 36 -16.71 6.10 -11.80
CA GLU A 36 -17.00 4.66 -11.64
C GLU A 36 -16.28 3.77 -12.66
N ILE A 37 -16.21 4.20 -13.92
CA ILE A 37 -15.54 3.44 -14.96
C ILE A 37 -14.02 3.35 -14.76
N ASP A 38 -13.41 4.43 -14.28
CA ASP A 38 -11.97 4.48 -14.01
C ASP A 38 -11.65 3.65 -12.76
N PHE A 39 -12.46 3.78 -11.71
CA PHE A 39 -12.36 2.96 -10.50
C PHE A 39 -12.45 1.47 -10.83
N LYS A 40 -13.47 1.07 -11.60
CA LYS A 40 -13.66 -0.32 -12.02
C LYS A 40 -12.51 -0.82 -12.89
N THR A 41 -11.92 0.03 -13.72
CA THR A 41 -10.76 -0.36 -14.53
C THR A 41 -9.53 -0.63 -13.67
N HIS A 42 -9.29 0.20 -12.65
CA HIS A 42 -8.13 0.07 -11.76
C HIS A 42 -8.26 -1.04 -10.72
N PHE A 43 -9.41 -1.15 -10.06
CA PHE A 43 -9.66 -2.12 -8.99
C PHE A 43 -10.30 -3.42 -9.49
N ARG A 44 -10.75 -3.48 -10.75
CA ARG A 44 -11.52 -4.59 -11.33
C ARG A 44 -12.82 -4.92 -10.56
N LEU A 45 -13.26 -3.99 -9.73
CA LEU A 45 -14.40 -4.07 -8.83
C LEU A 45 -15.15 -2.73 -8.83
N THR A 46 -16.44 -2.74 -8.54
CA THR A 46 -17.18 -1.50 -8.29
C THR A 46 -16.96 -1.03 -6.86
N ARG A 47 -17.24 0.24 -6.57
CA ARG A 47 -17.14 0.77 -5.19
C ARG A 47 -17.99 -0.03 -4.21
N THR A 48 -19.22 -0.36 -4.60
CA THR A 48 -20.12 -1.20 -3.80
C THR A 48 -19.52 -2.58 -3.51
N SER A 49 -18.85 -3.21 -4.49
CA SER A 49 -18.17 -4.49 -4.23
C SER A 49 -17.05 -4.35 -3.20
N VAL A 50 -16.28 -3.25 -3.26
CA VAL A 50 -15.22 -2.96 -2.28
C VAL A 50 -15.80 -2.73 -0.89
N GLU A 51 -16.92 -2.01 -0.76
CA GLU A 51 -17.61 -1.79 0.52
C GLU A 51 -18.11 -3.11 1.15
N VAL A 52 -18.67 -4.00 0.32
CA VAL A 52 -19.11 -5.34 0.76
C VAL A 52 -17.91 -6.16 1.23
N ILE A 53 -16.82 -6.18 0.47
CA ILE A 53 -15.58 -6.86 0.84
C ILE A 53 -15.05 -6.28 2.16
N PHE A 54 -14.94 -4.96 2.27
CA PHE A 54 -14.48 -4.29 3.48
C PHE A 54 -15.32 -4.69 4.71
N SER A 55 -16.64 -4.79 4.56
CA SER A 55 -17.53 -5.23 5.63
C SER A 55 -17.31 -6.69 6.03
N MET A 56 -16.92 -7.56 5.08
CA MET A 56 -16.63 -8.98 5.33
C MET A 56 -15.26 -9.20 5.97
N ILE A 57 -14.21 -8.53 5.47
CA ILE A 57 -12.82 -8.86 5.79
C ILE A 57 -12.05 -7.73 6.49
N GLY A 58 -12.61 -6.53 6.61
CA GLY A 58 -11.91 -5.35 7.14
C GLY A 58 -11.37 -5.54 8.55
N HIS A 59 -12.08 -6.31 9.39
CA HIS A 59 -11.64 -6.65 10.75
C HIS A 59 -10.34 -7.46 10.79
N MET A 60 -10.03 -8.23 9.74
CA MET A 60 -8.79 -9.00 9.64
C MET A 60 -7.56 -8.10 9.42
N PHE A 61 -7.75 -6.85 9.00
CA PHE A 61 -6.69 -5.85 8.81
C PHE A 61 -6.43 -5.00 10.06
N HIS A 62 -7.07 -5.33 11.19
CA HIS A 62 -6.75 -4.70 12.47
C HIS A 62 -5.40 -5.20 12.99
N THR A 63 -4.33 -4.52 12.59
CA THR A 63 -2.99 -4.80 13.10
C THR A 63 -2.59 -3.70 14.07
N ASP A 64 -2.51 -4.00 15.37
CA ASP A 64 -2.20 -3.05 16.45
C ASP A 64 -0.93 -2.21 16.22
N ASN A 65 -0.02 -2.73 15.39
CA ASN A 65 1.28 -2.13 15.10
C ASN A 65 1.36 -1.41 13.74
N MET A 66 0.26 -1.26 13.00
CA MET A 66 0.25 -0.58 11.70
C MET A 66 -0.44 0.79 11.78
N LYS A 67 0.32 1.84 11.45
CA LYS A 67 -0.19 3.23 11.34
C LYS A 67 -0.97 3.49 10.04
N ILE A 68 -1.64 2.49 9.50
CA ILE A 68 -2.40 2.55 8.24
C ILE A 68 -3.84 2.13 8.53
N SER A 69 -4.82 2.91 8.08
CA SER A 69 -6.23 2.59 8.28
C SER A 69 -6.60 1.25 7.65
N MET A 70 -7.56 0.54 8.25
CA MET A 70 -8.03 -0.75 7.72
C MET A 70 -8.52 -0.62 6.28
N GLU A 71 -9.21 0.47 5.95
CA GLU A 71 -9.70 0.76 4.60
C GLU A 71 -8.54 0.84 3.59
N LYS A 72 -7.47 1.58 3.93
CA LYS A 72 -6.30 1.72 3.08
C LYS A 72 -5.56 0.39 2.90
N GLN A 73 -5.52 -0.45 3.93
CA GLN A 73 -4.96 -1.80 3.82
C GLN A 73 -5.77 -2.67 2.85
N VAL A 74 -7.11 -2.69 2.99
CA VAL A 74 -7.99 -3.42 2.06
C VAL A 74 -7.81 -2.92 0.62
N LEU A 75 -7.76 -1.61 0.40
CA LEU A 75 -7.55 -1.05 -0.94
C LEU A 75 -6.18 -1.44 -1.54
N VAL A 76 -5.12 -1.48 -0.73
CA VAL A 76 -3.79 -1.98 -1.16
C VAL A 76 -3.88 -3.45 -1.57
N THR A 77 -4.51 -4.29 -0.76
CA THR A 77 -4.69 -5.73 -1.06
C THR A 77 -5.48 -5.94 -2.34
N LEU A 78 -6.60 -5.23 -2.51
CA LEU A 78 -7.42 -5.32 -3.73
C LEU A 78 -6.66 -4.82 -4.96
N TRP A 79 -5.90 -3.74 -4.83
CA TRP A 79 -5.06 -3.24 -5.92
C TRP A 79 -4.01 -4.27 -6.34
N TYR A 80 -3.35 -4.91 -5.37
CA TYR A 80 -2.38 -5.98 -5.62
C TYR A 80 -3.03 -7.18 -6.33
N MET A 81 -4.21 -7.62 -5.89
CA MET A 81 -4.92 -8.73 -6.54
C MET A 81 -5.38 -8.38 -7.96
N ALA A 82 -5.79 -7.13 -8.18
CA ALA A 82 -6.27 -6.66 -9.46
C ALA A 82 -5.13 -6.38 -10.46
N ASN A 83 -3.91 -6.08 -10.01
CA ASN A 83 -2.85 -5.58 -10.89
C ASN A 83 -1.55 -6.36 -10.69
N SER A 84 -0.86 -6.70 -11.77
CA SER A 84 0.49 -7.29 -11.71
C SER A 84 1.56 -6.23 -11.44
N GLU A 85 1.35 -5.40 -10.42
CA GLU A 85 2.31 -4.37 -9.98
C GLU A 85 3.22 -4.91 -8.85
N THR A 86 4.46 -4.45 -8.83
CA THR A 86 5.40 -4.79 -7.75
C THR A 86 5.04 -4.06 -6.45
N HIS A 87 5.42 -4.63 -5.29
CA HIS A 87 5.26 -3.93 -3.99
C HIS A 87 5.89 -2.55 -3.96
N ARG A 88 6.99 -2.33 -4.71
CA ARG A 88 7.61 -1.02 -4.87
C ARG A 88 6.67 0.00 -5.54
N GLN A 89 6.01 -0.39 -6.62
CA GLN A 89 5.06 0.47 -7.34
C GLN A 89 3.84 0.79 -6.47
N ILE A 90 3.29 -0.24 -5.82
CA ILE A 90 2.15 -0.10 -4.90
C ILE A 90 2.52 0.80 -3.72
N ALA A 91 3.69 0.61 -3.12
CA ALA A 91 4.18 1.43 -2.02
C ALA A 91 4.32 2.91 -2.42
N SER A 92 4.82 3.18 -3.64
CA SER A 92 4.88 4.53 -4.18
C SER A 92 3.49 5.13 -4.38
N ARG A 93 2.54 4.35 -4.89
CA ARG A 93 1.18 4.81 -5.21
C ARG A 93 0.32 5.06 -3.98
N PHE A 94 0.39 4.18 -2.99
CA PHE A 94 -0.43 4.26 -1.77
C PHE A 94 0.24 5.06 -0.64
N ASP A 95 1.38 5.68 -0.90
CA ASP A 95 2.17 6.41 0.08
C ASP A 95 2.54 5.58 1.33
N VAL A 96 2.99 4.34 1.11
CA VAL A 96 3.45 3.43 2.19
C VAL A 96 4.91 3.03 1.99
N SER A 97 5.50 2.34 2.96
CA SER A 97 6.84 1.75 2.76
C SER A 97 6.74 0.43 2.00
N ASN A 98 7.82 0.00 1.33
CA ASN A 98 7.83 -1.28 0.61
C ASN A 98 7.55 -2.46 1.56
N SER A 99 8.19 -2.47 2.74
CA SER A 99 7.92 -3.44 3.81
C SER A 99 6.47 -3.40 4.32
N THR A 100 5.85 -2.22 4.33
CA THR A 100 4.43 -2.08 4.70
C THR A 100 3.53 -2.68 3.62
N SER A 101 3.80 -2.41 2.34
CA SER A 101 3.03 -3.04 1.24
C SER A 101 3.12 -4.55 1.28
N TYR A 102 4.32 -5.10 1.53
CA TYR A 102 4.51 -6.54 1.69
C TYR A 102 3.78 -7.12 2.91
N LYS A 103 3.71 -6.37 4.02
CA LYS A 103 3.03 -6.85 5.23
C LYS A 103 1.50 -6.85 5.12
N ILE A 104 0.94 -5.98 4.27
CA ILE A 104 -0.53 -5.86 4.06
C ILE A 104 -1.07 -7.02 3.22
N VAL A 105 -0.31 -7.48 2.23
CA VAL A 105 -0.68 -8.51 1.26
C VAL A 105 -0.28 -9.88 1.77
#